data_AF-D6SKC5-F1
#
_entry.id   AF-D6SKC5-F1
#
_cell.length_a   1.000
_cell.length_b   1.000
_cell.length_c   1.000
_cell.angle_alpha   90.00
_cell.angle_beta   90.00
_cell.angle_gamma   90.00
#
_symmetry.space_group_name_H-M   'P 1'
#
loop_
_entity.id
_entity.type
_entity.pdbx_description
1 polymer ?
#
loop_
_entity_poly.entity_id
_entity_poly.type
_entity_poly.pdbx_seq_one_letter_code
_entity_poly.pdbx_strand_id
1 'polypeptide(L)'
;MRSVKTAISIEKPLFEEIDNLADEMNMSRSRVFSLAAKEFIQRHKNKDLLDAINSAYGDVTDEKEASLKTVMRSRHRNMVRDQW
;
A
#
# COMPACT_ATOMS: atom_id res chain seq x y z
N MET A 1 -3.05 -16.65 19.09
CA MET A 1 -4.23 -16.41 18.22
C MET A 1 -4.60 -17.71 17.52
N ARG A 2 -5.88 -18.00 17.33
CA ARG A 2 -6.31 -19.19 16.55
C ARG A 2 -6.21 -18.89 15.06
N SER A 3 -5.74 -19.87 14.28
CA SER A 3 -5.78 -19.82 12.82
C SER A 3 -7.14 -20.30 12.32
N VAL A 4 -7.63 -19.69 11.23
CA VAL A 4 -8.84 -20.11 10.51
C VAL A 4 -8.40 -20.71 9.18
N LYS A 5 -9.00 -21.84 8.79
CA LYS A 5 -8.79 -22.44 7.47
C LYS A 5 -9.90 -22.01 6.53
N THR A 6 -9.51 -21.54 5.35
CA THR A 6 -10.43 -21.10 4.30
C THR A 6 -9.91 -21.64 2.97
N ALA A 7 -10.81 -22.17 2.14
CA ALA A 7 -10.51 -22.52 0.76
C ALA A 7 -10.81 -21.30 -0.14
N ILE A 8 -9.90 -21.01 -1.07
CA ILE A 8 -10.04 -19.92 -2.04
C ILE A 8 -9.81 -20.48 -3.44
N SER A 9 -10.57 -19.98 -4.41
CA SER A 9 -10.32 -20.25 -5.83
C SER A 9 -9.31 -19.23 -6.35
N ILE A 10 -8.21 -19.69 -6.92
CA ILE A 10 -7.20 -18.85 -7.58
C ILE A 10 -6.74 -19.51 -8.86
N GLU A 11 -6.16 -18.72 -9.77
CA GLU A 11 -5.58 -19.24 -11.00
C GLU A 11 -4.40 -20.16 -10.70
N LYS A 12 -4.31 -21.28 -11.43
CA LYS A 12 -3.25 -22.28 -11.24
C LYS A 12 -1.83 -21.69 -11.41
N PRO A 13 -1.53 -20.85 -12.43
CA PRO A 13 -0.21 -20.25 -12.57
C PRO A 13 0.18 -19.41 -11.35
N LEU A 14 -0.76 -18.60 -10.82
CA LEU A 14 -0.53 -17.79 -9.64
C LEU A 14 -0.28 -18.65 -8.39
N PHE A 15 -1.00 -19.76 -8.24
CA PHE A 15 -0.75 -20.70 -7.14
C PHE A 15 0.68 -21.26 -7.20
N GLU A 16 1.13 -21.67 -8.39
CA GLU A 16 2.48 -22.23 -8.60
C GLU A 16 3.58 -21.18 -8.32
N GLU A 17 3.39 -19.93 -8.77
CA GLU A 17 4.31 -18.83 -8.45
C GLU A 17 4.42 -18.59 -6.94
N ILE A 18 3.30 -18.63 -6.22
CA ILE A 18 3.29 -18.45 -4.76
C ILE A 18 3.97 -19.63 -4.05
N ASP A 19 3.81 -20.86 -4.54
CA ASP A 19 4.46 -22.04 -3.98
C ASP A 19 5.99 -21.94 -4.12
N ASN A 20 6.46 -21.60 -5.33
CA ASN A 20 7.89 -21.39 -5.58
C ASN A 20 8.47 -20.29 -4.71
N LEU A 21 7.77 -19.15 -4.58
CA LEU A 21 8.21 -18.05 -3.72
C LEU A 21 8.27 -18.48 -2.24
N ALA A 22 7.30 -19.28 -1.79
CA ALA A 22 7.28 -19.79 -0.43
C ALA A 22 8.51 -20.67 -0.16
N ASP A 23 8.88 -21.53 -1.11
CA ASP A 23 10.07 -22.38 -1.04
C ASP A 23 11.36 -21.55 -1.05
N GLU A 24 11.50 -20.58 -1.96
CA GLU A 24 12.65 -19.67 -2.03
C GLU A 24 12.86 -18.88 -0.73
N MET A 25 11.77 -18.45 -0.09
CA MET A 25 11.82 -17.71 1.17
C MET A 25 11.92 -18.60 2.41
N ASN A 26 11.93 -19.94 2.24
CA ASN A 26 11.86 -20.92 3.32
C ASN A 26 10.68 -20.65 4.28
N MET A 27 9.49 -20.42 3.72
CA MET A 27 8.26 -20.13 4.44
C MET A 27 7.13 -21.06 4.00
N SER A 28 6.16 -21.32 4.87
CA SER A 28 4.94 -22.02 4.43
C SER A 28 4.13 -21.13 3.47
N ARG A 29 3.55 -21.70 2.41
CA ARG A 29 2.56 -21.04 1.53
C ARG A 29 1.54 -20.16 2.28
N SER A 30 0.93 -20.68 3.35
CA SER A 30 -0.07 -19.94 4.13
C SER A 30 0.48 -18.65 4.77
N ARG A 31 1.79 -18.61 5.05
CA ARG A 31 2.49 -17.40 5.54
C ARG A 31 2.64 -16.36 4.44
N VAL A 32 2.96 -16.79 3.22
CA VAL A 32 3.03 -15.89 2.04
C VAL A 32 1.66 -15.26 1.78
N PHE A 33 0.60 -16.07 1.72
CA PHE A 33 -0.77 -15.56 1.60
C PHE A 33 -1.15 -14.60 2.72
N SER A 34 -0.80 -14.93 3.97
CA SER A 34 -1.11 -14.07 5.11
C SER A 34 -0.36 -12.73 5.04
N LEU A 35 0.88 -12.73 4.56
CA LEU A 35 1.67 -11.51 4.39
C LEU A 35 1.09 -10.64 3.28
N ALA A 36 0.79 -11.23 2.12
CA ALA A 36 0.17 -10.54 1.00
C ALA A 36 -1.17 -9.90 1.38
N ALA A 37 -2.03 -10.64 2.10
CA ALA A 37 -3.31 -10.11 2.58
C ALA A 37 -3.13 -8.93 3.54
N LYS A 38 -2.18 -9.01 4.48
CA LYS A 38 -1.88 -7.90 5.40
C LYS A 38 -1.40 -6.67 4.66
N GLU A 39 -0.49 -6.84 3.71
CA GLU A 39 0.06 -5.74 2.93
C GLU A 39 -1.01 -5.09 2.05
N PHE A 40 -1.85 -5.89 1.39
CA PHE A 40 -2.96 -5.39 0.58
C PHE A 40 -3.96 -4.57 1.41
N ILE A 41 -4.33 -5.05 2.60
CA ILE A 41 -5.20 -4.33 3.54
C ILE A 41 -4.54 -3.02 3.98
N GLN A 42 -3.24 -3.05 4.31
CA GLN A 42 -2.54 -1.85 4.75
C GLN A 42 -2.46 -0.79 3.64
N ARG A 43 -2.20 -1.20 2.40
CA ARG A 43 -2.22 -0.30 1.23
C ARG A 43 -3.58 0.38 1.05
N HIS A 44 -4.69 -0.34 1.24
CA HIS A 44 -6.04 0.23 1.17
C HIS A 44 -6.30 1.22 2.31
N LYS A 45 -5.96 0.85 3.56
CA LYS A 45 -6.10 1.76 4.70
C LYS A 45 -5.30 3.05 4.54
N ASN A 46 -4.10 2.96 3.98
CA ASN A 46 -3.27 4.13 3.71
C ASN A 46 -3.92 5.05 2.66
N LYS A 47 -4.58 4.47 1.64
CA LYS A 47 -5.33 5.23 0.64
C LYS A 47 -6.54 5.93 1.27
N ASP A 48 -7.32 5.21 2.06
CA ASP A 48 -8.49 5.79 2.74
C ASP A 48 -8.09 6.94 3.67
N LEU A 49 -6.98 6.78 4.40
CA LEU A 49 -6.41 7.84 5.24
C LEU A 49 -6.00 9.06 4.41
N LEU A 50 -5.32 8.84 3.28
CA LEU A 50 -4.92 9.93 2.38
C LEU A 50 -6.13 10.68 1.84
N ASP A 51 -7.18 9.96 1.43
CA ASP A 51 -8.42 10.54 0.93
C ASP A 51 -9.14 11.35 2.02
N ALA A 52 -9.16 10.86 3.26
CA ALA A 52 -9.70 11.59 4.41
C ALA A 52 -8.94 12.89 4.71
N ILE A 53 -7.60 12.85 4.65
CA ILE A 53 -6.76 14.05 4.79
C ILE A 53 -7.07 15.04 3.67
N ASN A 54 -7.10 14.59 2.41
CA ASN A 54 -7.40 15.46 1.27
C ASN A 54 -8.78 16.11 1.40
N SER A 55 -9.78 15.36 1.87
CA SER A 55 -11.12 15.90 2.11
C SER A 55 -11.13 16.97 3.21
N ALA A 56 -10.41 16.77 4.31
CA ALA A 56 -10.36 17.74 5.41
C ALA A 56 -9.70 19.07 5.01
N TYR A 57 -8.74 19.04 4.08
CA TYR A 57 -8.03 20.21 3.58
C TYR A 57 -8.55 20.73 2.22
N GLY A 58 -9.63 20.15 1.70
CA GLY A 58 -10.19 20.48 0.37
C GLY A 58 -10.89 21.83 0.32
N ASP A 59 -11.50 22.26 1.42
CA ASP A 59 -12.36 23.45 1.49
C ASP A 59 -11.63 24.75 1.90
N VAL A 60 -10.34 24.67 2.24
CA VAL A 60 -9.56 25.83 2.69
C VAL A 60 -8.65 26.31 1.57
N THR A 61 -9.10 27.35 0.86
CA THR A 61 -8.25 28.15 -0.03
C THR A 61 -8.01 29.51 0.60
N ASP A 62 -7.12 29.54 1.60
CA ASP A 62 -6.44 30.78 1.96
C ASP A 62 -5.31 31.00 0.94
N GLU A 63 -5.22 32.19 0.33
CA GLU A 63 -4.21 32.47 -0.72
C GLU A 63 -2.77 32.21 -0.23
N LYS A 64 -2.54 32.40 1.07
CA LYS A 64 -1.27 32.03 1.73
C LYS A 64 -1.03 30.52 1.69
N GLU A 65 -2.04 29.69 1.97
CA GLU A 65 -1.91 28.24 1.86
C GLU A 65 -1.65 27.77 0.43
N ALA A 66 -2.24 28.42 -0.58
CA ALA A 66 -2.00 28.09 -1.98
C ALA A 66 -0.52 28.33 -2.38
N SER A 67 0.06 29.44 -1.92
CA SER A 67 1.48 29.74 -2.13
C SER A 67 2.39 28.72 -1.42
N LEU A 68 2.07 28.35 -0.18
CA LEU A 68 2.80 27.35 0.61
C LEU A 68 2.73 25.95 -0.04
N LYS A 69 1.54 25.51 -0.48
CA LYS A 69 1.34 24.23 -1.19
C LYS A 69 2.23 24.13 -2.44
N THR A 70 2.38 25.23 -3.18
CA THR A 70 3.22 25.30 -4.38
C THR A 70 4.71 25.11 -4.05
N VAL A 71 5.20 25.78 -3.01
CA VAL A 71 6.59 25.65 -2.55
C VAL A 71 6.86 24.24 -2.00
N MET A 72 5.94 23.68 -1.21
CA MET A 72 6.08 22.32 -0.65
C MET A 72 6.13 21.25 -1.74
N ARG A 73 5.25 21.35 -2.76
CA ARG A 73 5.25 20.42 -3.91
C ARG A 73 6.55 20.48 -4.70
N SER A 74 7.11 21.68 -4.92
CA SER A 74 8.38 21.87 -5.61
C SER A 74 9.55 21.23 -4.84
N ARG A 75 9.61 21.46 -3.52
CA ARG A 75 10.62 20.85 -2.64
C ARG A 75 10.52 19.33 -2.60
N HIS A 76 9.30 18.79 -2.45
CA HIS A 76 9.09 17.34 -2.43
C HIS A 76 9.50 16.68 -3.75
N ARG A 77 9.12 17.26 -4.90
CA ARG A 77 9.59 16.78 -6.21
C ARG A 77 11.10 16.72 -6.28
N ASN A 78 11.81 17.76 -5.85
CA ASN A 78 13.27 17.78 -5.87
C ASN A 78 13.89 16.72 -4.96
N MET A 79 13.26 16.42 -3.82
CA MET A 79 13.73 15.40 -2.88
C MET A 79 13.58 13.97 -3.39
N VAL A 80 12.53 13.69 -4.18
CA VAL A 80 12.24 12.35 -4.71
C VAL A 80 12.83 12.12 -6.11
N ARG A 81 13.37 13.19 -6.74
CA ARG A 81 13.86 13.16 -8.13
C ARG A 81 15.02 12.18 -8.36
N ASP A 82 15.85 11.95 -7.34
CA ASP A 82 17.02 11.06 -7.41
C ASP A 82 16.77 9.68 -6.76
N GLN A 83 15.51 9.36 -6.46
CA GLN A 83 15.10 8.08 -5.83
C GLN A 83 14.54 7.06 -6.84
N TRP A 84 14.68 7.31 -8.16
CA TRP A 84 14.22 6.46 -9.25
C TRP A 84 15.31 6.27 -10.30
#